data_AF-A0A8T5XN09-F1
#
_entry.id   AF-A0A8T5XN09-F1
#
_cell.length_a   1.000
_cell.length_b   1.000
_cell.length_c   1.000
_cell.angle_alpha   90.00
_cell.angle_beta   90.00
_cell.angle_gamma   90.00
#
_symmetry.space_group_name_H-M   'P 1'
#
loop_
_entity.id
_entity.type
_entity.pdbx_description
1 polymer ?
#
loop_
_entity_poly.entity_id
_entity_poly.type
_entity_poly.pdbx_seq_one_letter_code
_entity_poly.pdbx_strand_id
1 'polypeptide(L)'
;MDLKQSYLKIIILIFIIFNFSACNNVEKNSLEVQLDNLKVKNENLKKELSILKNKLAKKETEYKKEFNRHFEKTSELEKQNKILSKTNQNLKGELIELKYFINKEINTNLKYINIIEKNKNEIESIIKPKYILNIYNPLTLKKDQIVAGLTVKQKVIKTLEDINICTYERITFKGEFQLKGKLYKRDSNVEIVIDKSQFKNIPLKIEDLEKNEKYIVIANGEKLIKEIGDRYKEGILITAKYSGYLYNGKIEAENIKKTNYIELLSINE
;
A
#
# COMPACT_ATOMS: atom_id res chain seq x y z
N MET A 1 92.75 92.82 -31.58
CA MET A 1 92.47 91.76 -30.58
C MET A 1 93.47 90.64 -30.82
N ASP A 2 94.31 90.37 -29.81
CA ASP A 2 95.54 89.56 -29.86
C ASP A 2 95.32 88.08 -30.22
N LEU A 3 96.24 87.50 -31.00
CA LEU A 3 96.28 86.06 -31.33
C LEU A 3 96.15 85.16 -30.08
N LYS A 4 96.69 85.59 -28.93
CA LYS A 4 96.60 84.87 -27.65
C LYS A 4 95.16 84.72 -27.13
N GLN A 5 94.29 85.70 -27.34
CA GLN A 5 92.88 85.61 -26.93
C GLN A 5 92.08 84.64 -27.82
N SER A 6 92.42 84.52 -29.10
CA SER A 6 91.78 83.56 -30.00
C SER A 6 92.14 82.11 -29.64
N TYR A 7 93.40 81.83 -29.30
CA TYR A 7 93.82 80.49 -28.85
C TYR A 7 93.16 80.07 -27.54
N LEU A 8 93.04 80.98 -26.57
CA LEU A 8 92.38 80.70 -25.30
C LEU A 8 90.88 80.37 -25.50
N LYS A 9 90.19 81.09 -26.40
CA LYS A 9 88.79 80.79 -26.75
C LYS A 9 88.63 79.42 -27.39
N ILE A 10 89.56 79.00 -28.26
CA ILE A 10 89.54 77.67 -28.89
C ILE A 10 89.77 76.57 -27.85
N ILE A 11 90.73 76.74 -26.94
CA ILE A 11 91.00 75.76 -25.88
C ILE A 11 89.79 75.62 -24.95
N ILE A 12 89.15 76.72 -24.55
CA ILE A 12 87.94 76.69 -23.73
C ILE A 12 86.79 75.99 -24.50
N LEU A 13 86.62 76.27 -25.78
CA LEU A 13 85.60 75.62 -26.61
C LEU A 13 85.83 74.10 -26.70
N ILE A 14 87.07 73.67 -26.92
CA ILE A 14 87.44 72.24 -26.95
C ILE A 14 87.17 71.61 -25.58
N PHE A 15 87.53 72.27 -24.48
CA PHE A 15 87.31 71.76 -23.13
C PHE A 15 85.81 71.65 -22.80
N ILE A 16 84.99 72.62 -23.24
CA ILE A 16 83.53 72.56 -23.11
C ILE A 16 82.97 71.40 -23.92
N ILE A 17 83.39 71.21 -25.17
CA ILE A 17 82.93 70.11 -26.04
C ILE A 17 83.33 68.75 -25.45
N PHE A 18 84.54 68.63 -24.90
CA PHE A 18 85.02 67.39 -24.29
C PHE A 18 84.26 67.05 -23.01
N ASN A 19 84.00 68.04 -22.15
CA ASN A 19 83.19 67.85 -20.94
C ASN A 19 81.72 67.57 -21.27
N PHE A 20 81.13 68.21 -22.28
CA PHE A 20 79.77 67.90 -22.76
C PHE A 20 79.67 66.48 -23.33
N SER A 21 80.70 66.04 -24.07
CA SER A 21 80.73 64.70 -24.65
C SER A 21 80.91 63.61 -23.58
N ALA A 22 81.70 63.86 -22.54
CA ALA A 22 81.87 62.95 -21.41
C ALA A 22 80.61 62.90 -20.52
N CYS A 23 79.97 64.04 -20.24
CA CYS A 23 78.72 64.08 -19.46
C CYS A 23 77.57 63.37 -20.19
N ASN A 24 77.42 63.59 -21.50
CA ASN A 24 76.43 62.91 -22.33
C ASN A 24 76.67 61.39 -22.43
N ASN A 25 77.92 60.93 -22.46
CA ASN A 25 78.22 59.49 -22.50
C ASN A 25 77.93 58.78 -21.16
N VAL A 26 78.14 59.44 -20.02
CA VAL A 26 77.82 58.87 -18.70
C VAL A 26 76.30 58.76 -18.50
N GLU A 27 75.55 59.80 -18.89
CA GLU A 27 74.09 59.80 -18.78
C GLU A 27 73.45 58.81 -19.77
N LYS A 28 73.98 58.72 -20.99
CA LYS A 28 73.55 57.72 -21.99
C LYS A 28 73.80 56.27 -21.52
N ASN A 29 74.98 55.99 -20.95
CA ASN A 29 75.29 54.65 -20.42
C ASN A 29 74.39 54.29 -19.22
N SER A 30 74.06 55.25 -18.35
CA SER A 30 73.13 55.05 -17.23
C SER A 30 71.71 54.74 -17.71
N LEU A 31 71.24 55.43 -18.74
CA LEU A 31 69.93 55.20 -19.37
C LEU A 31 69.87 53.85 -20.09
N GLU A 32 70.93 53.43 -20.77
CA GLU A 32 71.01 52.12 -21.43
C GLU A 32 70.91 50.96 -20.42
N VAL A 33 71.63 51.05 -19.29
CA VAL A 33 71.54 50.05 -18.21
C VAL A 33 70.15 50.01 -17.58
N GLN A 34 69.50 51.16 -17.36
CA GLN A 34 68.12 51.20 -16.85
C GLN A 34 67.13 50.59 -17.84
N LEU A 35 67.30 50.84 -19.14
CA LEU A 35 66.45 50.30 -20.19
C LEU A 35 66.57 48.76 -20.26
N ASP A 36 67.78 48.21 -20.19
CA ASP A 36 67.98 46.77 -20.20
C ASP A 36 67.44 46.09 -18.93
N ASN A 37 67.59 46.72 -17.76
CA ASN A 37 66.95 46.26 -16.52
C ASN A 37 65.41 46.24 -16.65
N LEU A 38 64.81 47.26 -17.28
CA LEU A 38 63.37 47.31 -17.54
C LEU A 38 62.92 46.24 -18.54
N LYS A 39 63.71 45.96 -19.60
CA LYS A 39 63.41 44.87 -20.54
C LYS A 39 63.42 43.52 -19.84
N VAL A 40 64.44 43.23 -19.03
CA VAL A 40 64.53 41.99 -18.25
C VAL A 40 63.35 41.85 -17.29
N LYS A 41 62.99 42.94 -16.58
CA LYS A 41 61.83 42.96 -15.68
C LYS A 41 60.53 42.72 -16.44
N ASN A 42 60.35 43.31 -17.62
CA ASN A 42 59.16 43.12 -18.44
C ASN A 42 59.03 41.67 -18.94
N GLU A 43 60.13 41.06 -19.39
CA GLU A 43 60.14 39.64 -19.79
C GLU A 43 59.84 38.70 -18.61
N ASN A 44 60.37 38.99 -17.42
CA ASN A 44 60.03 38.25 -16.20
C ASN A 44 58.55 38.39 -15.84
N LEU A 45 58.00 39.61 -15.89
CA LEU A 45 56.57 39.86 -15.65
C LEU A 45 55.67 39.15 -16.66
N LYS A 46 56.06 39.09 -17.94
CA LYS A 46 55.32 38.31 -18.96
C LYS A 46 55.30 36.82 -18.63
N LYS A 47 56.41 36.26 -18.15
CA LYS A 47 56.49 34.85 -17.71
C LYS A 47 55.61 34.60 -16.50
N GLU A 48 55.68 35.45 -15.47
CA GLU A 48 54.81 35.36 -14.29
C GLU A 48 53.34 35.45 -14.65
N LEU A 49 52.97 36.37 -15.54
CA LEU A 49 51.60 36.52 -16.02
C LEU A 49 51.11 35.28 -16.79
N SER A 50 51.97 34.65 -17.59
CA SER A 50 51.67 33.38 -18.26
C SER A 50 51.43 32.24 -17.24
N ILE A 51 52.29 32.13 -16.23
CA ILE A 51 52.16 31.13 -15.16
C ILE A 51 50.85 31.34 -14.38
N LEU A 52 50.52 32.59 -14.03
CA LEU A 52 49.29 32.92 -13.32
C LEU A 52 48.04 32.60 -14.15
N LYS A 53 48.04 32.92 -15.45
CA LYS A 53 46.94 32.55 -16.36
C LYS A 53 46.72 31.03 -16.41
N ASN A 54 47.80 30.25 -16.48
CA ASN A 54 47.71 28.79 -16.48
C ASN A 54 47.20 28.24 -15.15
N LYS A 55 47.64 28.80 -14.02
CA LYS A 55 47.13 28.43 -12.69
C LYS A 55 45.64 28.77 -12.55
N LEU A 56 45.22 29.92 -13.04
CA LEU A 56 43.82 30.35 -13.03
C LEU A 56 42.96 29.39 -13.85
N ALA A 57 43.35 29.07 -15.09
CA ALA A 57 42.61 28.13 -15.95
C ALA A 57 42.51 26.72 -15.32
N LYS A 58 43.57 26.25 -14.65
CA LYS A 58 43.54 24.98 -13.90
C LYS A 58 42.55 25.04 -12.73
N LYS A 59 42.52 26.14 -11.98
CA LYS A 59 41.58 26.33 -10.88
C LYS A 59 40.13 26.42 -11.38
N GLU A 60 39.87 27.15 -12.45
CA GLU A 60 38.53 27.24 -13.05
C GLU A 60 38.01 25.87 -13.52
N THR A 61 38.88 25.06 -14.13
CA THR A 61 38.51 23.70 -14.55
C THR A 61 38.30 22.76 -13.37
N GLU A 62 39.08 22.87 -12.30
CA GLU A 62 38.89 22.13 -11.04
C GLU A 62 37.56 22.50 -10.37
N TYR A 63 37.28 23.80 -10.21
CA TYR A 63 36.00 24.30 -9.68
C TYR A 63 34.81 23.80 -10.49
N LYS A 64 34.90 23.82 -11.83
CA LYS A 64 33.81 23.33 -12.69
C LYS A 64 33.55 21.84 -12.51
N LYS A 65 34.61 21.04 -12.32
CA LYS A 65 34.48 19.60 -12.05
C LYS A 65 33.84 19.34 -10.69
N GLU A 66 34.27 20.04 -9.64
CA GLU A 66 33.68 19.92 -8.31
C GLU A 66 32.21 20.35 -8.31
N PHE A 67 31.91 21.49 -8.94
CA PHE A 67 30.54 21.97 -9.10
C PHE A 67 29.65 20.93 -9.76
N ASN A 68 30.07 20.36 -10.89
CA ASN A 68 29.30 19.33 -11.58
C ASN A 68 29.08 18.08 -10.71
N ARG A 69 30.11 17.64 -9.98
CA ARG A 69 30.00 16.50 -9.07
C ARG A 69 29.01 16.76 -7.93
N HIS A 70 29.04 17.96 -7.34
CA HIS A 70 28.09 18.36 -6.30
C HIS A 70 26.67 18.51 -6.83
N PHE A 71 26.53 19.01 -8.06
CA PHE A 71 25.25 19.15 -8.73
C PHE A 71 24.61 17.77 -9.00
N GLU A 72 25.36 16.83 -9.56
CA GLU A 72 24.89 15.46 -9.79
C GLU A 72 24.47 14.77 -8.49
N LYS A 73 25.30 14.86 -7.45
CA LYS A 73 24.98 14.29 -6.13
C LYS A 73 23.72 14.89 -5.52
N THR A 74 23.53 16.21 -5.65
CA THR A 74 22.31 16.89 -5.19
C THR A 74 21.08 16.37 -5.95
N SER A 75 21.19 16.23 -7.27
CA SER A 75 20.10 15.70 -8.10
C SER A 75 19.73 14.25 -7.73
N GLU A 76 20.70 13.40 -7.42
CA GLU A 76 20.44 12.03 -6.94
C GLU A 76 19.73 12.01 -5.58
N LEU A 77 20.18 12.84 -4.63
CA LEU A 77 19.55 12.94 -3.32
C LEU A 77 18.11 13.47 -3.41
N GLU A 78 17.82 14.41 -4.30
CA GLU A 78 16.45 14.88 -4.56
C GLU A 78 15.56 13.76 -5.09
N LYS A 79 16.06 12.93 -6.02
CA LYS A 79 15.33 11.75 -6.52
C LYS A 79 15.05 10.76 -5.40
N GLN A 80 16.04 10.46 -4.56
CA GLN A 80 15.87 9.55 -3.41
C GLN A 80 14.85 10.08 -2.40
N ASN A 81 14.92 11.37 -2.06
CA ASN A 81 13.94 12.02 -1.18
C ASN A 81 12.53 11.97 -1.75
N LYS A 82 12.36 12.12 -3.06
CA LYS A 82 11.06 11.99 -3.72
C LYS A 82 10.51 10.56 -3.61
N ILE A 83 11.36 9.55 -3.75
CA ILE A 83 10.97 8.14 -3.58
C ILE A 83 10.56 7.88 -2.12
N LEU A 84 11.41 8.26 -1.16
CA LEU A 84 11.13 8.11 0.27
C LEU A 84 9.83 8.80 0.70
N SER A 85 9.57 10.00 0.18
CA SER A 85 8.33 10.74 0.43
C SER A 85 7.09 9.98 -0.05
N LYS A 86 7.15 9.41 -1.27
CA LYS A 86 6.07 8.56 -1.81
C LYS A 86 5.87 7.30 -0.97
N THR A 87 6.94 6.60 -0.61
CA THR A 87 6.86 5.40 0.24
C THR A 87 6.24 5.72 1.60
N ASN A 88 6.62 6.84 2.22
CA ASN A 88 6.02 7.28 3.48
C ASN A 88 4.53 7.62 3.36
N GLN A 89 4.09 8.18 2.23
CA GLN A 89 2.66 8.42 1.97
C GLN A 89 1.90 7.10 1.85
N ASN A 90 2.44 6.12 1.14
CA ASN A 90 1.83 4.80 1.00
C ASN A 90 1.70 4.09 2.35
N LEU A 91 2.79 4.05 3.15
CA LEU A 91 2.78 3.45 4.48
C LEU A 91 1.78 4.10 5.43
N LYS A 92 1.58 5.42 5.33
CA LYS A 92 0.52 6.11 6.09
C LYS A 92 -0.88 5.65 5.68
N GLY A 93 -1.11 5.39 4.38
CA GLY A 93 -2.36 4.82 3.88
C GLY A 93 -2.61 3.42 4.45
N GLU A 94 -1.63 2.52 4.33
CA GLU A 94 -1.69 1.17 4.87
C GLU A 94 -1.98 1.16 6.39
N LEU A 95 -1.38 2.08 7.14
CA LEU A 95 -1.60 2.21 8.59
C LEU A 95 -3.03 2.68 8.93
N ILE A 96 -3.64 3.53 8.10
CA ILE A 96 -5.04 3.94 8.26
C ILE A 96 -5.97 2.75 8.00
N GLU A 97 -5.71 1.97 6.95
CA GLU A 97 -6.49 0.79 6.60
C GLU A 97 -6.40 -0.29 7.68
N LEU A 98 -5.20 -0.56 8.20
CA LEU A 98 -5.00 -1.52 9.28
C LEU A 98 -5.76 -1.11 10.55
N LYS A 99 -5.75 0.20 10.90
CA LYS A 99 -6.53 0.72 12.02
C LYS A 99 -8.03 0.53 11.82
N TYR A 100 -8.51 0.77 10.61
CA TYR A 100 -9.92 0.53 10.27
C TYR A 100 -10.29 -0.95 10.42
N PHE A 101 -9.46 -1.87 9.92
CA PHE A 101 -9.67 -3.30 10.05
C PHE A 101 -9.70 -3.75 11.51
N ILE A 102 -8.70 -3.34 12.31
CA ILE A 102 -8.64 -3.64 13.75
C ILE A 102 -9.90 -3.13 14.46
N ASN A 103 -10.34 -1.90 14.19
CA ASN A 103 -11.56 -1.36 14.80
C ASN A 103 -12.80 -2.14 14.39
N LYS A 104 -12.89 -2.60 13.13
CA LYS A 104 -14.00 -3.43 12.65
C LYS A 104 -14.03 -4.77 13.39
N GLU A 105 -12.90 -5.45 13.54
CA GLU A 105 -12.78 -6.72 14.27
C GLU A 105 -13.11 -6.55 15.76
N ILE A 106 -12.58 -5.49 16.39
CA ILE A 106 -12.92 -5.15 17.79
C ILE A 106 -14.43 -4.95 17.93
N ASN A 107 -15.06 -4.18 17.04
CA ASN A 107 -16.50 -3.94 17.08
C ASN A 107 -17.32 -5.22 16.88
N THR A 108 -16.88 -6.11 15.98
CA THR A 108 -17.52 -7.42 15.77
C THR A 108 -17.39 -8.29 17.02
N ASN A 109 -16.21 -8.35 17.63
CA ASN A 109 -15.97 -9.09 18.86
C ASN A 109 -16.78 -8.54 20.03
N LEU A 110 -16.87 -7.21 20.18
CA LEU A 110 -17.72 -6.57 21.18
C LEU A 110 -19.19 -6.88 20.97
N LYS A 111 -19.67 -6.94 19.72
CA LYS A 111 -21.03 -7.40 19.41
C LYS A 111 -21.23 -8.84 19.90
N TYR A 112 -20.30 -9.75 19.58
CA TYR A 112 -20.39 -11.15 20.04
C TYR A 112 -20.38 -11.27 21.57
N ILE A 113 -19.50 -10.55 22.27
CA ILE A 113 -19.45 -10.52 23.73
C ILE A 113 -20.79 -10.01 24.28
N ASN A 114 -21.31 -8.89 23.76
CA ASN A 114 -22.59 -8.34 24.20
C ASN A 114 -23.77 -9.28 23.95
N ILE A 115 -23.77 -10.02 22.84
CA ILE A 115 -24.79 -11.04 22.55
C ILE A 115 -24.71 -12.18 23.55
N ILE A 116 -23.49 -12.65 23.85
CA ILE A 116 -23.25 -13.71 24.83
C ILE A 116 -23.70 -13.25 26.22
N GLU A 117 -23.35 -12.04 26.62
CA GLU A 117 -23.71 -11.48 27.93
C GLU A 117 -25.21 -11.21 28.05
N LYS A 118 -25.82 -10.54 27.06
CA LYS A 118 -27.26 -10.22 27.06
C LYS A 118 -28.12 -11.46 27.10
N ASN A 119 -27.69 -12.51 26.41
CA ASN A 119 -28.41 -13.76 26.37
C ASN A 119 -27.81 -14.80 27.30
N LYS A 120 -26.92 -14.46 28.26
CA LYS A 120 -26.16 -15.45 29.05
C LYS A 120 -27.06 -16.52 29.68
N ASN A 121 -28.16 -16.12 30.30
CA ASN A 121 -29.12 -17.04 30.94
C ASN A 121 -29.96 -17.83 29.91
N GLU A 122 -30.24 -17.24 28.75
CA GLU A 122 -30.92 -17.90 27.64
C GLU A 122 -29.96 -18.84 26.88
N ILE A 123 -28.67 -18.52 26.80
CA ILE A 123 -27.60 -19.31 26.24
C ILE A 123 -27.28 -20.48 27.17
N GLU A 124 -27.20 -20.28 28.47
CA GLU A 124 -27.02 -21.38 29.45
C GLU A 124 -28.22 -22.34 29.45
N SER A 125 -29.43 -21.88 29.08
CA SER A 125 -30.63 -22.72 28.99
C SER A 125 -30.92 -23.29 27.59
N ILE A 126 -30.56 -22.57 26.51
CA ILE A 126 -30.70 -22.97 25.10
C ILE A 126 -29.51 -23.81 24.68
N ILE A 127 -28.27 -23.45 25.02
CA ILE A 127 -27.07 -24.27 24.83
C ILE A 127 -27.07 -25.42 25.84
N LYS A 128 -28.01 -26.34 25.66
CA LYS A 128 -27.69 -27.74 25.87
C LYS A 128 -26.47 -28.04 24.98
N PRO A 129 -25.47 -28.82 25.44
CA PRO A 129 -24.27 -29.19 24.67
C PRO A 129 -24.53 -29.56 23.20
N LYS A 130 -25.74 -30.03 22.88
CA LYS A 130 -26.20 -30.37 21.53
C LYS A 130 -26.14 -29.23 20.48
N TYR A 131 -26.29 -27.95 20.84
CA TYR A 131 -26.32 -26.87 19.83
C TYR A 131 -24.93 -26.34 19.45
N ILE A 132 -23.96 -26.37 20.38
CA ILE A 132 -22.57 -25.97 20.10
C ILE A 132 -21.99 -26.81 18.96
N LEU A 133 -22.32 -28.10 18.92
CA LEU A 133 -21.84 -29.04 17.90
C LEU A 133 -22.30 -28.70 16.47
N ASN A 134 -23.21 -27.75 16.33
CA ASN A 134 -23.77 -27.32 15.06
C ASN A 134 -23.26 -25.97 14.59
N ILE A 135 -22.61 -25.22 15.47
CA ILE A 135 -22.08 -23.90 15.18
C ILE A 135 -20.71 -24.08 14.54
N TYR A 136 -20.47 -23.38 13.43
CA TYR A 136 -19.16 -23.37 12.79
C TYR A 136 -18.70 -21.96 12.45
N ASN A 137 -17.39 -21.79 12.38
CA ASN A 137 -16.74 -20.65 11.76
C ASN A 137 -16.23 -21.06 10.37
N PRO A 138 -16.69 -20.42 9.27
CA PRO A 138 -16.21 -20.70 7.93
C PRO A 138 -14.70 -20.74 7.81
N LEU A 139 -13.98 -19.83 8.48
CA LEU A 139 -12.53 -19.68 8.37
C LEU A 139 -11.76 -20.86 8.99
N THR A 140 -12.29 -21.49 10.04
CA THR A 140 -11.62 -22.59 10.76
C THR A 140 -12.15 -23.98 10.38
N LEU A 141 -13.28 -24.04 9.67
CA LEU A 141 -13.90 -25.29 9.25
C LEU A 141 -12.98 -26.11 8.32
N LYS A 142 -12.86 -27.42 8.59
CA LYS A 142 -12.05 -28.37 7.81
C LYS A 142 -12.92 -29.24 6.92
N LYS A 143 -12.36 -29.71 5.79
CA LYS A 143 -12.98 -30.75 4.96
C LYS A 143 -13.19 -32.01 5.81
N ASP A 144 -14.30 -32.70 5.57
CA ASP A 144 -14.72 -33.94 6.24
C ASP A 144 -15.05 -33.78 7.74
N GLN A 145 -14.98 -32.56 8.28
CA GLN A 145 -15.47 -32.26 9.63
C GLN A 145 -16.98 -32.48 9.72
N ILE A 146 -17.46 -32.99 10.86
CA ILE A 146 -18.90 -33.18 11.12
C ILE A 146 -19.44 -31.98 11.90
N VAL A 147 -20.55 -31.41 11.43
CA VAL A 147 -21.29 -30.33 12.06
C VAL A 147 -22.78 -30.63 11.92
N ALA A 148 -23.54 -30.66 13.02
CA ALA A 148 -24.96 -31.03 13.00
C ALA A 148 -25.27 -32.37 12.32
N GLY A 149 -24.38 -33.36 12.45
CA GLY A 149 -24.51 -34.66 11.78
C GLY A 149 -24.24 -34.63 10.26
N LEU A 150 -23.89 -33.47 9.69
CA LEU A 150 -23.51 -33.33 8.29
C LEU A 150 -21.99 -33.21 8.14
N THR A 151 -21.46 -33.78 7.06
CA THR A 151 -20.02 -33.77 6.75
C THR A 151 -19.68 -32.60 5.82
N VAL A 152 -18.64 -31.84 6.13
CA VAL A 152 -18.19 -30.73 5.27
C VAL A 152 -17.57 -31.28 3.99
N LYS A 153 -18.21 -31.04 2.86
CA LYS A 153 -17.75 -31.53 1.55
C LYS A 153 -16.77 -30.57 0.89
N GLN A 154 -17.10 -29.28 0.90
CA GLN A 154 -16.31 -28.25 0.25
C GLN A 154 -16.47 -26.94 0.99
N LYS A 155 -15.35 -26.23 1.11
CA LYS A 155 -15.26 -24.86 1.60
C LYS A 155 -14.52 -24.04 0.55
N VAL A 156 -15.16 -22.97 0.09
CA VAL A 156 -14.55 -21.98 -0.81
C VAL A 156 -14.65 -20.64 -0.10
N ILE A 157 -13.49 -20.07 0.18
CA ILE A 157 -13.37 -18.70 0.68
C ILE A 157 -12.65 -17.93 -0.42
N LYS A 158 -13.21 -16.79 -0.83
CA LYS A 158 -12.46 -15.83 -1.64
C LYS A 158 -12.17 -14.61 -0.78
N THR A 159 -10.90 -14.28 -0.73
CA THR A 159 -10.38 -13.06 -0.13
C THR A 159 -9.93 -12.13 -1.25
N LEU A 160 -10.13 -10.82 -1.09
CA LEU A 160 -9.39 -9.83 -1.88
C LEU A 160 -7.95 -9.86 -1.40
N GLU A 161 -7.03 -10.36 -2.22
CA GLU A 161 -5.62 -10.60 -1.85
C GLU A 161 -4.92 -9.31 -1.40
N ASP A 162 -5.26 -8.18 -2.01
CA ASP A 162 -4.62 -6.88 -1.74
C ASP A 162 -4.95 -6.31 -0.35
N ILE A 163 -6.07 -6.70 0.27
CA ILE A 163 -6.55 -6.16 1.56
C ILE A 163 -6.95 -7.25 2.57
N ASN A 164 -6.73 -8.51 2.22
CA ASN A 164 -7.07 -9.71 3.00
C ASN A 164 -8.53 -9.73 3.54
N ILE A 165 -9.47 -9.14 2.80
CA ILE A 165 -10.90 -9.11 3.17
C ILE A 165 -11.61 -10.31 2.54
N CYS A 166 -12.27 -11.15 3.35
CA CYS A 166 -13.09 -12.27 2.88
C CYS A 166 -14.37 -11.78 2.19
N THR A 167 -14.39 -11.68 0.86
CA THR A 167 -15.54 -11.18 0.10
C THR A 167 -16.64 -12.22 -0.12
N TYR A 168 -16.29 -13.50 -0.05
CA TYR A 168 -17.20 -14.57 -0.40
C TYR A 168 -16.91 -15.85 0.37
N GLU A 169 -17.98 -16.49 0.84
CA GLU A 169 -17.92 -17.77 1.51
C GLU A 169 -18.96 -18.72 0.93
N ARG A 170 -18.51 -19.94 0.62
CA ARG A 170 -19.37 -21.04 0.21
C ARG A 170 -18.99 -22.29 0.95
N ILE A 171 -19.95 -22.87 1.66
CA ILE A 171 -19.75 -24.15 2.34
C ILE A 171 -20.84 -25.11 1.90
N THR A 172 -20.41 -26.27 1.41
CA THR A 172 -21.31 -27.38 1.07
C THR A 172 -21.13 -28.50 2.07
N PHE A 173 -22.25 -29.04 2.51
CA PHE A 173 -22.31 -30.17 3.42
C PHE A 173 -22.92 -31.38 2.69
N LYS A 174 -22.43 -32.56 3.04
CA LYS A 174 -22.92 -33.86 2.61
C LYS A 174 -23.64 -34.53 3.78
N GLY A 175 -24.70 -35.27 3.48
CA GLY A 175 -25.53 -35.95 4.45
C GLY A 175 -26.98 -35.55 4.32
N GLU A 176 -27.82 -36.25 5.07
CA GLU A 176 -29.26 -36.04 5.10
C GLU A 176 -29.66 -35.57 6.49
N PHE A 177 -30.68 -34.73 6.54
CA PHE A 177 -31.20 -34.19 7.78
C PHE A 177 -32.70 -33.94 7.67
N GLN A 178 -33.37 -33.86 8.80
CA GLN A 178 -34.81 -33.65 8.88
C GLN A 178 -35.08 -32.24 9.42
N LEU A 179 -35.99 -31.54 8.75
CA LEU A 179 -36.49 -30.25 9.22
C LEU A 179 -38.01 -30.25 9.25
N LYS A 180 -38.54 -29.63 10.31
CA LYS A 180 -39.93 -29.21 10.38
C LYS A 180 -40.01 -27.70 10.14
N GLY A 181 -40.93 -27.23 9.32
CA GLY A 181 -41.05 -25.80 9.05
C GLY A 181 -42.22 -25.45 8.14
N LYS A 182 -42.55 -24.16 8.10
CA LYS A 182 -43.63 -23.63 7.27
C LYS A 182 -43.12 -23.42 5.85
N LEU A 183 -43.83 -23.98 4.88
CA LEU A 183 -43.48 -23.86 3.47
C LEU A 183 -44.08 -22.58 2.88
N TYR A 184 -43.28 -21.82 2.16
CA TYR A 184 -43.71 -20.64 1.42
C TYR A 184 -43.22 -20.71 -0.02
N LYS A 185 -44.02 -20.17 -0.94
CA LYS A 185 -43.58 -19.87 -2.30
C LYS A 185 -43.37 -18.37 -2.42
N ARG A 186 -42.12 -17.94 -2.61
CA ARG A 186 -41.76 -16.54 -2.84
C ARG A 186 -41.18 -16.43 -4.24
N ASP A 187 -41.84 -15.67 -5.10
CA ASP A 187 -41.51 -15.55 -6.52
C ASP A 187 -41.39 -16.94 -7.20
N SER A 188 -40.19 -17.26 -7.70
CA SER A 188 -39.85 -18.54 -8.33
C SER A 188 -39.27 -19.56 -7.36
N ASN A 189 -39.05 -19.21 -6.09
CA ASN A 189 -38.42 -20.08 -5.10
C ASN A 189 -39.44 -20.71 -4.16
N VAL A 190 -39.16 -21.95 -3.77
CA VAL A 190 -39.82 -22.62 -2.65
C VAL A 190 -38.90 -22.52 -1.45
N GLU A 191 -39.42 -22.05 -0.33
CA GLU A 191 -38.66 -21.78 0.88
C GLU A 191 -39.32 -22.47 2.07
N ILE A 192 -38.51 -23.02 2.97
CA ILE A 192 -38.97 -23.48 4.27
C ILE A 192 -38.49 -22.51 5.35
N VAL A 193 -39.43 -22.08 6.19
CA VAL A 193 -39.17 -21.28 7.38
C VAL A 193 -39.14 -22.20 8.58
N ILE A 194 -37.99 -22.28 9.23
CA ILE A 194 -37.81 -23.08 10.43
C ILE A 194 -37.65 -22.17 11.65
N ASP A 195 -38.18 -22.61 12.78
CA ASP A 195 -38.01 -21.94 14.06
C ASP A 195 -36.66 -22.29 14.73
N LYS A 196 -36.31 -21.52 15.77
CA LYS A 196 -35.14 -21.78 16.62
C LYS A 196 -35.07 -23.20 17.20
N SER A 197 -36.19 -23.89 17.39
CA SER A 197 -36.20 -25.26 17.96
C SER A 197 -35.54 -26.28 17.01
N GLN A 198 -35.56 -26.00 15.71
CA GLN A 198 -35.00 -26.85 14.65
C GLN A 198 -33.52 -26.57 14.35
N PHE A 199 -32.93 -25.53 14.95
CA PHE A 199 -31.53 -25.15 14.70
C PHE A 199 -30.53 -26.26 15.08
N LYS A 200 -30.93 -27.19 15.95
CA LYS A 200 -30.15 -28.41 16.29
C LYS A 200 -29.99 -29.41 15.13
N ASN A 201 -30.68 -29.23 14.01
CA ASN A 201 -30.66 -30.18 12.90
C ASN A 201 -29.86 -29.68 11.69
N ILE A 202 -29.26 -28.48 11.77
CA ILE A 202 -28.53 -27.89 10.64
C ILE A 202 -27.23 -27.20 11.10
N PRO A 203 -26.21 -27.15 10.23
CA PRO A 203 -25.02 -26.33 10.45
C PRO A 203 -25.36 -24.85 10.42
N LEU A 204 -24.86 -24.09 11.40
CA LEU A 204 -25.17 -22.67 11.58
C LEU A 204 -23.92 -21.83 11.84
N LYS A 205 -23.97 -20.56 11.42
CA LYS A 205 -23.04 -19.54 11.92
C LYS A 205 -23.50 -18.98 13.26
N ILE A 206 -22.60 -18.34 14.00
CA ILE A 206 -22.95 -17.64 15.25
C ILE A 206 -24.00 -16.56 15.00
N GLU A 207 -23.83 -15.74 13.96
CA GLU A 207 -24.78 -14.70 13.52
C GLU A 207 -26.19 -15.25 13.26
N ASP A 208 -26.30 -16.57 13.02
CA ASP A 208 -27.60 -17.14 12.78
C ASP A 208 -28.46 -17.29 14.02
N LEU A 209 -27.86 -17.31 15.21
CA LEU A 209 -28.57 -17.55 16.46
C LEU A 209 -29.46 -16.37 16.88
N GLU A 210 -29.22 -15.18 16.33
CA GLU A 210 -30.00 -13.97 16.65
C GLU A 210 -31.44 -14.02 16.11
N LYS A 211 -31.67 -14.73 14.99
CA LYS A 211 -33.00 -14.72 14.35
C LYS A 211 -33.90 -15.81 14.93
N ASN A 212 -35.15 -15.44 15.25
CA ASN A 212 -36.16 -16.38 15.75
C ASN A 212 -36.58 -17.44 14.72
N GLU A 213 -36.50 -17.08 13.45
CA GLU A 213 -36.82 -17.95 12.32
C GLU A 213 -35.75 -17.84 11.22
N LYS A 214 -35.64 -18.89 10.41
CA LYS A 214 -34.71 -18.96 9.27
C LYS A 214 -35.39 -19.47 8.02
N TYR A 215 -35.11 -18.78 6.93
CA TYR A 215 -35.50 -19.16 5.58
C TYR A 215 -34.41 -20.02 4.96
N ILE A 216 -34.80 -21.15 4.37
CA ILE A 216 -33.94 -22.03 3.59
C ILE A 216 -34.61 -22.28 2.24
N VAL A 217 -33.91 -21.95 1.16
CA VAL A 217 -34.38 -22.17 -0.21
C VAL A 217 -34.24 -23.65 -0.58
N ILE A 218 -35.28 -24.21 -1.19
CA ILE A 218 -35.33 -25.60 -1.64
C ILE A 218 -35.07 -25.61 -3.16
N ALA A 219 -33.87 -26.04 -3.55
CA ALA A 219 -33.40 -25.93 -4.94
C ALA A 219 -34.25 -26.73 -5.94
N ASN A 220 -34.81 -27.86 -5.53
CA ASN A 220 -35.71 -28.72 -6.30
C ASN A 220 -37.15 -28.70 -5.74
N GLY A 221 -37.60 -27.53 -5.27
CA GLY A 221 -38.89 -27.36 -4.59
C GLY A 221 -40.12 -27.76 -5.39
N GLU A 222 -40.04 -27.83 -6.72
CA GLU A 222 -41.14 -28.34 -7.56
C GLU A 222 -41.52 -29.78 -7.23
N LYS A 223 -40.55 -30.63 -6.85
CA LYS A 223 -40.85 -32.02 -6.43
C LYS A 223 -41.68 -32.03 -5.15
N LEU A 224 -41.32 -31.18 -4.20
CA LEU A 224 -42.07 -31.01 -2.95
C LEU A 224 -43.49 -30.47 -3.21
N ILE A 225 -43.63 -29.48 -4.10
CA ILE A 225 -44.95 -28.97 -4.49
C ILE A 225 -45.82 -30.07 -5.09
N LYS A 226 -45.26 -30.93 -5.95
CA LYS A 226 -46.00 -32.05 -6.55
C LYS A 226 -46.54 -33.04 -5.50
N GLU A 227 -45.77 -33.30 -4.45
CA GLU A 227 -46.21 -34.20 -3.36
C GLU A 227 -47.24 -33.56 -2.42
N ILE A 228 -47.14 -32.25 -2.19
CA ILE A 228 -48.08 -31.52 -1.33
C ILE A 228 -49.39 -31.18 -2.06
N GLY A 229 -49.37 -31.11 -3.40
CA GLY A 229 -50.50 -30.68 -4.21
C GLY A 229 -50.85 -29.20 -3.97
N ASP A 230 -52.13 -28.82 -4.01
CA ASP A 230 -52.56 -27.43 -3.85
C ASP A 230 -52.41 -26.85 -2.44
N ARG A 231 -52.05 -27.69 -1.44
CA ARG A 231 -52.03 -27.33 -0.01
C ARG A 231 -50.90 -26.36 0.36
N TYR A 232 -49.94 -26.08 -0.54
CA TYR A 232 -48.83 -25.17 -0.25
C TYR A 232 -49.24 -23.68 -0.19
N LYS A 233 -50.44 -23.33 -0.69
CA LYS A 233 -50.89 -21.94 -0.82
C LYS A 233 -51.17 -21.25 0.53
N GLU A 234 -51.26 -22.01 1.63
CA GLU A 234 -51.68 -21.52 2.95
C GLU A 234 -50.57 -21.48 4.01
N GLY A 235 -49.28 -21.60 3.62
CA GLY A 235 -48.18 -21.54 4.60
C GLY A 235 -48.07 -22.80 5.46
N ILE A 236 -48.22 -23.97 4.81
CA ILE A 236 -48.38 -25.27 5.45
C ILE A 236 -47.15 -25.72 6.25
N LEU A 237 -47.39 -26.31 7.42
CA LEU A 237 -46.34 -26.85 8.27
C LEU A 237 -46.00 -28.27 7.83
N ILE A 238 -44.77 -28.48 7.36
CA ILE A 238 -44.32 -29.79 6.88
C ILE A 238 -43.14 -30.29 7.69
N THR A 239 -42.96 -31.59 7.68
CA THR A 239 -41.72 -32.26 8.08
C THR A 239 -41.19 -33.02 6.88
N ALA A 240 -39.95 -32.77 6.48
CA ALA A 240 -39.35 -33.41 5.31
C ALA A 240 -37.86 -33.70 5.52
N LYS A 241 -37.36 -34.63 4.73
CA LYS A 241 -35.95 -35.00 4.64
C LYS A 241 -35.27 -34.19 3.55
N TYR A 242 -34.08 -33.70 3.86
CA TYR A 242 -33.30 -32.81 3.01
C TYR A 242 -31.84 -33.25 2.93
N SER A 243 -31.16 -32.85 1.86
CA SER A 243 -29.72 -33.10 1.68
C SER A 243 -29.01 -31.98 0.93
N GLY A 244 -27.67 -32.01 0.98
CA GLY A 244 -26.85 -31.08 0.21
C GLY A 244 -26.98 -29.64 0.70
N TYR A 245 -27.00 -29.45 2.03
CA TYR A 245 -27.06 -28.13 2.63
C TYR A 245 -25.90 -27.26 2.15
N LEU A 246 -26.22 -26.07 1.67
CA LEU A 246 -25.32 -25.08 1.12
C LEU A 246 -25.53 -23.77 1.86
N TYR A 247 -24.44 -23.28 2.46
CA TYR A 247 -24.34 -21.89 2.90
C TYR A 247 -23.57 -21.08 1.84
N ASN A 248 -24.12 -19.93 1.47
CA ASN A 248 -23.54 -19.02 0.50
C ASN A 248 -23.66 -17.58 1.01
N GLY A 249 -22.53 -16.99 1.44
CA GLY A 249 -22.48 -15.65 2.03
C GLY A 249 -21.58 -14.68 1.26
N LYS A 250 -21.95 -13.40 1.27
CA LYS A 250 -21.19 -12.26 0.76
C LYS A 250 -21.27 -11.12 1.77
N ILE A 251 -20.20 -10.32 1.91
CA ILE A 251 -20.14 -9.23 2.91
C ILE A 251 -21.28 -8.21 2.76
N GLU A 252 -21.77 -7.99 1.54
CA GLU A 252 -22.74 -6.92 1.24
C GLU A 252 -24.08 -7.43 0.67
N ALA A 253 -24.32 -8.75 0.71
CA ALA A 253 -25.56 -9.33 0.18
C ALA A 253 -26.19 -10.31 1.17
N GLU A 254 -27.47 -10.62 0.95
CA GLU A 254 -28.15 -11.61 1.77
C GLU A 254 -27.45 -12.97 1.72
N ASN A 255 -27.26 -13.55 2.91
CA ASN A 255 -26.77 -14.90 3.06
C ASN A 255 -27.85 -15.88 2.60
N ILE A 256 -27.54 -16.67 1.56
CA ILE A 256 -28.48 -17.63 1.01
C ILE A 256 -28.14 -19.02 1.54
N LYS A 257 -29.16 -19.66 2.14
CA LYS A 257 -29.13 -21.06 2.55
C LYS A 257 -29.95 -21.87 1.58
N LYS A 258 -29.35 -22.92 1.03
CA LYS A 258 -29.98 -23.81 0.04
C LYS A 258 -29.90 -25.26 0.48
N THR A 259 -30.91 -26.03 0.12
CA THR A 259 -30.92 -27.47 0.31
C THR A 259 -31.71 -28.16 -0.80
N ASN A 260 -31.56 -29.47 -0.94
CA ASN A 260 -32.38 -30.30 -1.81
C ASN A 260 -33.40 -31.07 -0.97
N TYR A 261 -34.64 -31.06 -1.42
CA TYR A 261 -35.71 -31.93 -0.96
C TYR A 261 -35.45 -33.38 -1.38
N ILE A 262 -35.70 -34.32 -0.47
CA ILE A 262 -35.65 -35.76 -0.71
C ILE A 262 -37.04 -36.38 -0.62
N GLU A 263 -37.71 -36.23 0.52
CA GLU A 263 -38.93 -36.97 0.85
C GLU A 263 -39.76 -36.22 1.89
N LEU A 264 -41.09 -36.24 1.73
CA LEU A 264 -42.06 -35.67 2.64
C LEU A 264 -42.42 -36.71 3.70
N LEU A 265 -42.25 -36.34 4.97
CA LEU A 265 -42.50 -37.25 6.09
C LEU A 265 -43.87 -37.00 6.72
N SER A 266 -44.26 -35.74 6.86
CA SER A 266 -45.58 -35.39 7.36
C SER A 266 -46.02 -34.01 6.90
N ILE A 267 -47.34 -33.86 6.83
CA ILE A 267 -48.02 -32.58 6.66
C ILE A 267 -48.86 -32.38 7.92
N ASN A 268 -48.68 -31.25 8.59
CA ASN A 268 -49.42 -30.88 9.79
C ASN A 268 -50.27 -29.64 9.45
N GLU A 269 -51.59 -29.78 9.60
CA GLU A 269 -52.54 -28.66 9.55
C GLU A 269 -52.55 -27.87 10.86
#